data_AF-A0AAN6MEB0-F1
#
_entry.id   AF-A0AAN6MEB0-F1
#
_cell.length_a   1.000
_cell.length_b   1.000
_cell.length_c   1.000
_cell.angle_alpha   90.00
_cell.angle_beta   90.00
_cell.angle_gamma   90.00
#
_symmetry.space_group_name_H-M   'P 1'
#
loop_
_entity.id
_entity.type
_entity.pdbx_description
1 polymer ?
#
loop_
_entity_poly.entity_id
_entity_poly.type
_entity_poly.pdbx_seq_one_letter_code
_entity_poly.pdbx_strand_id
1 'polypeptide(L)'
;LVPSDGYPVPPAELEGTLLGHRDVADACVIGVEDGANATEVPRAYVVLRAGIDAGEAKAQELMDWVAGRVAPHKKLRGGVRFIKEIPKSPSGKLLRRVLRQEAKREKRGEGAKL
;
A
#
# COMPACT_ATOMS: atom_id res chain seq x y z
N LEU A 1 5.42 -6.38 10.30
CA LEU A 1 4.48 -7.41 9.79
C LEU A 1 3.10 -6.78 9.75
N VAL A 2 2.31 -7.07 8.72
CA VAL A 2 0.88 -6.73 8.66
C VAL A 2 0.12 -8.01 8.96
N PRO A 3 -0.65 -8.09 10.06
CA PRO A 3 -1.49 -9.26 10.32
C PRO A 3 -2.64 -9.28 9.32
N SER A 4 -2.68 -10.26 8.42
CA SER A 4 -3.75 -10.42 7.42
C SER A 4 -4.32 -11.84 7.53
N ASP A 5 -5.61 -11.98 7.83
CA ASP A 5 -6.31 -13.28 7.95
C ASP A 5 -5.57 -14.31 8.84
N GLY A 6 -4.97 -13.86 9.96
CA GLY A 6 -4.25 -14.73 10.89
C GLY A 6 -2.80 -15.07 10.50
N TYR A 7 -2.32 -14.60 9.35
CA TYR A 7 -0.94 -14.79 8.90
C TYR A 7 -0.18 -13.45 8.84
N PRO A 8 1.02 -13.35 9.42
CA PRO A 8 1.83 -12.15 9.32
C PRO A 8 2.40 -12.00 7.90
N VAL A 9 2.03 -10.93 7.20
CA VAL A 9 2.56 -10.58 5.89
C VAL A 9 3.75 -9.63 6.06
N PRO A 10 4.96 -9.98 5.56
CA PRO A 10 6.10 -9.07 5.56
C PRO A 10 5.89 -7.93 4.55
N PRO A 11 5.86 -6.67 4.98
CA PRO A 11 5.72 -5.55 4.05
C PRO A 11 6.82 -5.50 2.99
N ALA A 12 8.06 -5.84 3.40
CA ALA A 12 9.23 -5.80 2.53
C ALA A 12 9.11 -6.73 1.31
N GLU A 13 8.40 -7.86 1.45
CA GLU A 13 8.16 -8.79 0.34
C GLU A 13 7.26 -8.16 -0.74
N LEU A 14 6.18 -7.50 -0.29
CA LEU A 14 5.25 -6.80 -1.17
C LEU A 14 5.87 -5.55 -1.80
N GLU A 15 6.64 -4.81 -1.01
CA GLU A 15 7.42 -3.65 -1.48
C GLU A 15 8.42 -4.06 -2.57
N GLY A 16 9.19 -5.13 -2.35
CA GLY A 16 10.12 -5.65 -3.35
C GLY A 16 9.43 -6.07 -4.64
N THR A 17 8.24 -6.68 -4.53
CA THR A 17 7.43 -7.08 -5.69
C THR A 17 6.97 -5.87 -6.50
N LEU A 18 6.52 -4.80 -5.84
CA LEU A 18 6.10 -3.55 -6.47
C LEU A 18 7.27 -2.80 -7.10
N LEU A 19 8.41 -2.73 -6.41
CA LEU A 19 9.63 -2.10 -6.93
C LEU A 19 10.18 -2.81 -8.18
N GLY A 20 9.85 -4.09 -8.39
CA GLY A 20 10.15 -4.82 -9.61
C GLY A 20 9.30 -4.41 -10.82
N HIS A 21 8.23 -3.62 -10.63
CA HIS A 21 7.42 -3.10 -11.73
C HIS A 21 8.10 -1.88 -12.37
N ARG A 22 8.20 -1.87 -13.71
CA ARG A 22 8.94 -0.82 -14.45
C ARG A 22 8.43 0.60 -14.16
N ASP A 23 7.14 0.75 -13.93
CA ASP A 23 6.50 2.05 -13.75
C ASP A 23 6.59 2.59 -12.31
N VAL A 24 7.04 1.75 -11.37
CA VAL A 24 7.17 2.11 -9.96
C VAL A 24 8.56 2.70 -9.70
N ALA A 25 8.58 3.86 -9.06
CA ALA A 25 9.79 4.53 -8.59
C ALA A 25 10.09 4.17 -7.13
N ASP A 26 9.06 4.14 -6.29
CA ASP A 26 9.17 3.78 -4.87
C ASP A 26 7.85 3.16 -4.38
N ALA A 27 7.93 2.29 -3.37
CA ALA A 27 6.77 1.62 -2.80
C ALA A 27 6.93 1.39 -1.30
N CYS A 28 5.84 1.57 -0.56
CA CYS A 28 5.76 1.30 0.87
C CYS A 28 4.43 0.61 1.19
N VAL A 29 4.48 -0.51 1.90
CA VAL A 29 3.29 -1.26 2.30
C VAL A 29 3.05 -1.10 3.79
N ILE A 30 1.81 -0.80 4.14
CA ILE A 30 1.36 -0.70 5.52
C ILE A 30 0.08 -1.52 5.72
N GLY A 31 -0.16 -1.91 6.98
CA GLY A 31 -1.47 -2.45 7.38
C GLY A 31 -2.45 -1.32 7.57
N VAL A 32 -3.64 -1.48 7.00
CA VAL A 32 -4.80 -0.59 7.23
C VAL A 32 -5.98 -1.43 7.70
N GLU A 33 -6.79 -0.89 8.58
CA GLU A 33 -7.96 -1.61 9.09
C GLU A 33 -9.05 -1.72 8.00
N ASP A 34 -9.39 -2.96 7.64
CA ASP A 34 -10.55 -3.28 6.82
C ASP A 34 -11.83 -3.00 7.63
N GLY A 35 -12.67 -2.09 7.11
CA GLY A 35 -13.90 -1.66 7.77
C GLY A 35 -14.94 -2.78 7.89
N ALA A 36 -14.86 -3.82 7.05
CA ALA A 36 -15.81 -4.92 7.06
C ALA A 36 -15.51 -6.00 8.11
N ASN A 37 -14.23 -6.24 8.41
CA ASN A 37 -13.81 -7.41 9.19
C ASN A 37 -13.01 -7.09 10.46
N ALA A 38 -12.77 -5.80 10.75
CA ALA A 38 -11.88 -5.35 11.84
C ALA A 38 -10.47 -5.97 11.80
N THR A 39 -10.05 -6.46 10.62
CA THR A 39 -8.73 -7.04 10.36
C THR A 39 -7.83 -6.02 9.69
N GLU A 40 -6.52 -6.06 9.95
CA GLU A 40 -5.58 -5.29 9.13
C GLU A 40 -5.40 -5.98 7.77
N VAL A 41 -5.39 -5.20 6.70
CA VAL A 41 -5.09 -5.65 5.34
C VAL A 41 -3.95 -4.82 4.77
N PRO A 42 -3.08 -5.41 3.94
CA PRO A 42 -1.97 -4.67 3.34
C PRO A 42 -2.50 -3.69 2.29
N ARG A 43 -2.15 -2.40 2.45
CA ARG A 43 -2.31 -1.33 1.47
C ARG A 43 -0.94 -0.88 1.00
N ALA A 44 -0.79 -0.70 -0.31
CA ALA A 44 0.42 -0.16 -0.90
C ALA A 44 0.30 1.34 -1.17
N TYR A 45 1.33 2.08 -0.77
CA TYR A 45 1.59 3.45 -1.20
C TYR A 45 2.67 3.41 -2.26
N VAL A 46 2.38 3.96 -3.43
CA VAL A 46 3.23 3.84 -4.61
C VAL A 46 3.54 5.22 -5.14
N VAL A 47 4.82 5.44 -5.43
CA VAL A 47 5.31 6.56 -6.22
C VAL A 47 5.59 6.04 -7.62
N LEU A 48 4.89 6.60 -8.60
CA LEU A 48 5.12 6.27 -10.00
C LEU A 48 6.31 7.06 -10.56
N ARG A 49 6.94 6.51 -11.60
CA ARG A 49 7.95 7.24 -12.38
C ARG A 49 7.31 8.41 -13.12
N ALA A 50 8.13 9.41 -13.44
CA ALA A 50 7.68 10.57 -14.20
C ALA A 50 7.07 10.16 -15.55
N GLY A 51 5.94 10.78 -15.90
CA GLY A 51 5.23 10.51 -17.15
C GLY A 51 4.26 9.32 -17.11
N ILE A 52 4.07 8.68 -15.95
CA ILE A 52 3.05 7.66 -15.76
C ILE A 52 1.85 8.28 -15.05
N ASP A 53 0.66 8.11 -15.64
CA ASP A 53 -0.58 8.60 -15.05
C ASP A 53 -1.02 7.71 -13.88
N ALA A 54 -1.25 8.36 -12.74
CA ALA A 54 -1.89 7.74 -11.59
C ALA A 54 -3.40 7.66 -11.85
N GLY A 55 -3.95 6.45 -11.84
CA GLY A 55 -5.38 6.23 -12.05
C GLY A 55 -5.81 4.84 -11.60
N GLU A 56 -7.13 4.60 -11.57
CA GLU A 56 -7.69 3.31 -11.14
C GLU A 56 -7.18 2.14 -11.98
N ALA A 57 -7.04 2.33 -13.30
CA ALA A 57 -6.46 1.33 -14.18
C ALA A 57 -5.04 0.94 -13.77
N LYS A 58 -4.18 1.91 -13.45
CA LYS A 58 -2.81 1.66 -12.98
C LYS A 58 -2.80 1.02 -11.58
N ALA A 59 -3.73 1.41 -10.72
CA ALA A 59 -3.87 0.79 -9.41
C ALA A 59 -4.24 -0.69 -9.55
N GLN A 60 -5.21 -1.01 -10.42
CA GLN A 60 -5.63 -2.38 -10.70
C GLN A 60 -4.49 -3.21 -11.30
N GLU A 61 -3.77 -2.66 -12.29
CA GLU A 61 -2.59 -3.29 -12.88
C GLU A 61 -1.54 -3.67 -11.83
N LEU A 62 -1.22 -2.76 -10.89
CA LEU A 62 -0.27 -3.03 -9.82
C LEU A 62 -0.79 -4.04 -8.80
N MET A 63 -2.09 -4.03 -8.50
CA MET A 63 -2.71 -5.05 -7.64
C MET A 63 -2.64 -6.43 -8.29
N ASP A 64 -2.93 -6.53 -9.59
CA ASP A 64 -2.86 -7.78 -10.35
C ASP A 64 -1.41 -8.28 -10.48
N TRP A 65 -0.47 -7.36 -10.71
CA TRP A 65 0.98 -7.67 -10.73
C TRP A 65 1.44 -8.34 -9.44
N VAL A 66 1.04 -7.79 -8.29
CA VAL A 66 1.37 -8.37 -6.99
C VAL A 66 0.60 -9.67 -6.77
N ALA A 67 -0.70 -9.70 -7.09
CA ALA A 67 -1.56 -10.87 -6.92
C ALA A 67 -1.11 -12.10 -7.72
N GLY A 68 -0.44 -11.90 -8.86
CA GLY A 68 0.17 -12.98 -9.65
C GLY A 68 1.48 -13.53 -9.08
N ARG A 69 2.07 -12.88 -8.06
CA ARG A 69 3.39 -13.24 -7.50
C ARG A 69 3.33 -13.67 -6.04
N VAL A 70 2.23 -13.40 -5.34
CA VAL A 70 2.09 -13.69 -3.92
C VAL A 70 0.87 -14.56 -3.65
N ALA A 71 0.89 -15.28 -2.53
CA ALA A 71 -0.23 -16.09 -2.10
C ALA A 71 -1.50 -15.23 -1.85
N PRO A 72 -2.71 -15.80 -1.99
CA PRO A 72 -3.97 -15.05 -1.86
C PRO A 72 -4.15 -14.22 -0.58
N HIS A 73 -3.60 -14.67 0.55
CA HIS A 73 -3.64 -13.97 1.83
C HIS A 73 -2.65 -12.79 1.94
N LYS A 74 -1.68 -12.69 1.00
CA LYS A 74 -0.71 -11.58 0.92
C LYS A 74 -1.12 -10.49 -0.06
N LYS A 75 -2.26 -10.66 -0.75
CA LYS A 75 -2.74 -9.70 -1.76
C LYS A 75 -3.04 -8.34 -1.14
N LEU A 76 -2.86 -7.28 -1.92
CA LEU A 76 -3.11 -5.88 -1.52
C LEU A 76 -4.61 -5.56 -1.40
N ARG A 77 -5.30 -6.20 -0.45
CA ARG A 77 -6.74 -5.97 -0.24
C ARG A 77 -7.07 -4.57 0.26
N GLY A 78 -6.09 -3.90 0.88
CA GLY A 78 -6.23 -2.49 1.24
C GLY A 78 -6.18 -1.55 0.03
N GLY A 79 -5.86 -2.05 -1.17
CA GLY A 79 -5.73 -1.28 -2.39
C GLY A 79 -4.36 -0.64 -2.58
N VAL A 80 -4.25 0.14 -3.66
CA VAL A 80 -3.06 0.92 -4.02
C VAL A 80 -3.40 2.40 -3.98
N ARG A 81 -2.59 3.19 -3.28
CA ARG A 81 -2.66 4.65 -3.22
C ARG A 81 -1.43 5.25 -3.87
N PHE A 82 -1.64 6.20 -4.77
CA PHE A 82 -0.54 6.95 -5.38
C PHE A 82 -0.21 8.17 -4.54
N ILE A 83 1.07 8.33 -4.22
CA ILE A 83 1.60 9.51 -3.54
C ILE A 83 2.79 10.07 -4.29
N LYS A 84 3.09 11.36 -4.06
CA LYS A 84 4.20 12.04 -4.73
C LYS A 84 5.56 11.55 -4.24
N GLU A 85 5.65 11.26 -2.95
CA GLU A 85 6.87 10.77 -2.32
C GLU A 85 6.54 9.90 -1.10
N ILE A 86 7.38 8.90 -0.84
CA ILE A 86 7.30 8.12 0.39
C ILE A 86 7.96 8.93 1.52
N PRO A 87 7.27 9.19 2.65
CA PRO A 87 7.86 9.95 3.75
C PRO A 87 9.03 9.18 4.36
N LYS A 88 10.22 9.77 4.24
CA LYS A 88 11.48 9.25 4.76
C LYS A 88 12.05 10.24 5.77
N SER A 89 12.76 9.74 6.77
CA SER A 89 13.54 10.60 7.66
C SER A 89 14.71 11.22 6.89
N PRO A 90 15.33 12.30 7.41
CA PRO A 90 16.57 12.84 6.84
C PRO A 90 17.71 11.82 6.72
N SER A 91 17.65 10.73 7.50
CA SER A 91 18.59 9.60 7.44
C SER A 91 18.16 8.50 6.44
N GLY A 92 17.14 8.74 5.61
CA GLY A 92 16.63 7.79 4.62
C GLY A 92 15.74 6.66 5.17
N LYS A 93 15.41 6.67 6.47
CA LYS A 93 14.55 5.62 7.06
C LYS A 93 13.09 5.87 6.69
N LEU A 94 12.41 4.84 6.16
CA LEU A 94 10.97 4.90 5.90
C LEU A 94 10.16 5.20 7.17
N LEU A 95 9.38 6.27 7.14
CA LEU A 95 8.50 6.68 8.24
C LEU A 95 7.12 6.04 8.11
N ARG A 96 7.07 4.70 8.19
CA ARG A 96 5.81 3.92 8.12
C ARG A 96 4.74 4.41 9.11
N ARG A 97 5.15 4.98 10.24
CA ARG A 97 4.25 5.58 11.24
C ARG A 97 3.44 6.75 10.67
N VAL A 98 4.05 7.58 9.82
CA VAL A 98 3.39 8.73 9.20
C VAL A 98 2.30 8.25 8.25
N LEU A 99 2.63 7.31 7.35
CA LEU A 99 1.65 6.72 6.43
C LEU A 99 0.49 6.03 7.16
N ARG A 100 0.75 5.36 8.29
CA ARG A 100 -0.34 4.78 9.11
C ARG A 100 -1.26 5.86 9.71
N GLN A 101 -0.71 7.00 10.11
CA GLN A 101 -1.52 8.12 10.60
C GLN A 101 -2.32 8.77 9.48
N GLU A 102 -1.75 8.89 8.28
CA GLU A 102 -2.46 9.36 7.09
C GLU A 102 -3.60 8.41 6.71
N ALA A 103 -3.35 7.10 6.67
CA ALA A 103 -4.40 6.10 6.41
C ALA A 103 -5.55 6.18 7.44
N LYS A 104 -5.24 6.39 8.73
CA LYS A 104 -6.26 6.60 9.77
C LYS A 104 -7.05 7.90 9.58
N ARG A 105 -6.39 8.97 9.11
CA ARG A 105 -7.03 10.24 8.79
C ARG A 105 -7.94 10.12 7.56
N GLU A 106 -7.49 9.42 6.52
CA GLU A 106 -8.30 9.12 5.32
C GLU A 106 -9.60 8.39 5.70
N LYS A 107 -9.50 7.32 6.48
CA LYS A 107 -10.67 6.54 6.92
C LYS A 107 -11.68 7.39 7.70
N ARG A 108 -11.21 8.36 8.49
CA ARG A 108 -12.08 9.30 9.23
C ARG A 108 -12.72 10.37 8.32
N GLY A 109 -12.08 10.72 7.21
CA GLY A 109 -12.64 11.62 6.20
C GLY A 109 -13.68 10.94 5.29
N GLU A 110 -13.51 9.65 5.01
CA GLU A 110 -14.46 8.84 4.23
C GLU A 110 -15.75 8.54 5.02
N GLY A 111 -15.68 8.44 6.35
CA GLY A 111 -16.85 8.28 7.21
C GLY A 111 -17.64 9.57 7.51
N ALA A 112 -17.19 10.72 7.03
CA ALA A 112 -17.85 12.02 7.24
C ALA A 112 -18.74 12.46 6.06
N LYS A 113 -18.95 11.60 5.05
CA LYS A 113 -20.03 11.76 4.08
C LYS A 113 -21.20 10.85 4.48
N LEU A 114 -22.04 11.36 5.38
CA LEU A 114 -23.40 10.89 5.64
C LEU A 114 -24.32 12.10 5.60
#